data_AF-A0A972AD66-F1
#
_entry.id   AF-A0A972AD66-F1
#
_cell.length_a   1.000
_cell.length_b   1.000
_cell.length_c   1.000
_cell.angle_alpha   90.00
_cell.angle_beta   90.00
_cell.angle_gamma   90.00
#
_symmetry.space_group_name_H-M   'P 1'
#
loop_
_entity.id
_entity.type
_entity.pdbx_description
1 polymer ?
#
loop_
_entity_poly.entity_id
_entity_poly.type
_entity_poly.pdbx_seq_one_letter_code
_entity_poly.pdbx_strand_id
1 'polypeptide(L)'
;MNSGEEITIENWKEWYTERYPDAMEKATDKIYAQVEKLKKAILLIDKEMVRNWVEDLTINKTFNGLYVQKAILASLAERKGTTYRLAEPDEEARGIDGFVGNTPYSVKPDTYKAMGRLSE
;
A
#
# COMPACT_ATOMS: atom_id res chain seq x y z
N MET A 1 39.65 16.99 1.62
CA MET A 1 39.18 16.40 2.89
C MET A 1 40.24 15.40 3.31
N ASN A 2 40.96 15.70 4.38
CA ASN A 2 42.02 14.84 4.89
C ASN A 2 41.40 13.51 5.36
N SER A 3 42.01 12.41 4.94
CA SER A 3 41.58 11.03 5.17
C SER A 3 41.89 10.56 6.60
N GLY A 4 41.37 11.25 7.62
CA GLY A 4 41.73 10.94 9.00
C GLY A 4 40.80 11.44 10.12
N GLU A 5 39.63 12.01 9.81
CA GLU A 5 38.61 12.23 10.85
C GLU A 5 37.88 10.91 11.12
N GLU A 6 37.91 10.43 12.37
CA GLU A 6 37.16 9.25 12.79
C GLU A 6 35.68 9.39 12.39
N ILE A 7 35.09 8.32 11.87
CA ILE A 7 33.65 8.30 11.56
C ILE A 7 32.90 8.25 12.89
N THR A 8 32.55 9.41 13.41
CA THR A 8 31.74 9.59 14.62
C THR A 8 30.39 10.22 14.26
N ILE A 9 29.41 10.05 15.15
CA ILE A 9 28.08 10.68 14.97
C ILE A 9 28.23 12.21 14.99
N GLU A 10 29.14 12.72 15.78
CA GLU A 10 29.46 14.14 15.93
C GLU A 10 30.02 14.71 14.62
N ASN A 11 31.03 14.06 14.03
CA ASN A 11 31.63 14.49 12.76
C ASN A 11 30.61 14.41 11.61
N TRP A 12 29.78 13.37 11.60
CA TRP A 12 28.68 13.27 10.64
C TRP A 12 27.68 14.42 10.80
N LYS A 13 27.28 14.72 12.03
CA LYS A 13 26.34 15.80 12.34
C LYS A 13 26.90 17.14 11.90
N GLU A 14 28.14 17.46 12.22
CA GLU A 14 28.81 18.69 11.79
C GLU A 14 28.84 18.79 10.26
N TRP A 15 29.37 17.76 9.58
CA TRP A 15 29.42 17.70 8.12
C TRP A 15 28.07 17.93 7.45
N TYR A 16 27.00 17.34 8.01
CA TYR A 16 25.64 17.44 7.49
C TYR A 16 25.03 18.82 7.77
N THR A 17 25.17 19.34 8.99
CA THR A 17 24.61 20.65 9.37
C THR A 17 25.28 21.81 8.64
N GLU A 18 26.58 21.72 8.32
CA GLU A 18 27.26 22.74 7.50
C GLU A 18 26.71 22.80 6.07
N ARG A 19 26.43 21.63 5.47
CA ARG A 19 25.96 21.54 4.08
C ARG A 19 24.48 21.82 3.94
N TYR A 20 23.71 21.53 4.99
CA TYR A 20 22.27 21.61 4.98
C TYR A 20 21.74 22.29 6.25
N PRO A 21 22.08 23.58 6.47
CA PRO A 21 21.81 24.27 7.73
C PRO A 21 20.33 24.32 8.09
N ASP A 22 19.45 24.40 7.09
CA ASP A 22 18.00 24.48 7.31
C ASP A 22 17.27 23.14 7.10
N ALA A 23 17.97 22.05 6.75
CA ALA A 23 17.28 20.83 6.31
C ALA A 23 16.43 20.22 7.43
N MET A 24 16.91 20.27 8.66
CA MET A 24 16.16 19.78 9.82
C MET A 24 14.90 20.61 10.06
N GLU A 25 15.00 21.94 10.02
CA GLU A 25 13.84 22.82 10.22
C GLU A 25 12.82 22.65 9.09
N LYS A 26 13.27 22.68 7.83
CA LYS A 26 12.41 22.47 6.66
C LYS A 26 11.73 21.11 6.66
N ALA A 27 12.42 20.06 7.09
CA ALA A 27 11.81 18.74 7.24
C ALA A 27 10.79 18.73 8.38
N THR A 28 11.14 19.33 9.52
CA THR A 28 10.27 19.44 10.70
C THR A 28 8.98 20.18 10.36
N ASP A 29 9.07 21.35 9.72
CA ASP A 29 7.91 22.14 9.29
C ASP A 29 7.01 21.35 8.33
N LYS A 30 7.61 20.66 7.35
CA LYS A 30 6.85 19.86 6.39
C LYS A 30 6.10 18.73 7.07
N ILE A 31 6.78 17.98 7.95
CA ILE A 31 6.17 16.86 8.68
C ILE A 31 5.09 17.38 9.61
N TYR A 32 5.37 18.43 10.37
CA TYR A 32 4.43 19.02 11.31
C TYR A 32 3.18 19.56 10.60
N ALA A 33 3.34 20.20 9.45
CA ALA A 33 2.21 20.63 8.63
C ALA A 33 1.31 19.47 8.19
N GLN A 34 1.87 18.28 7.90
CA GLN A 34 1.06 17.09 7.60
C GLN A 34 0.39 16.52 8.85
N VAL A 35 1.06 16.55 10.00
CA VAL A 35 0.48 16.18 11.29
C VAL A 35 -0.73 17.07 11.62
N GLU A 36 -0.63 18.38 11.41
CA GLU A 36 -1.75 19.32 11.60
C GLU A 36 -2.93 19.05 10.66
N LYS A 37 -2.66 18.69 9.40
CA LYS A 37 -3.71 18.26 8.47
C LYS A 37 -4.37 16.97 8.93
N LEU A 38 -3.60 16.00 9.41
CA LEU A 38 -4.12 14.74 9.93
C LEU A 38 -5.00 14.97 11.16
N LYS A 39 -4.57 15.82 12.11
CA LYS A 39 -5.39 16.20 13.28
C LYS A 39 -6.76 16.74 12.85
N LYS A 40 -6.78 17.64 11.86
CA LYS A 40 -8.04 18.18 11.33
C LYS A 40 -8.87 17.11 10.63
N ALA A 41 -8.26 16.24 9.84
CA ALA A 41 -8.95 15.18 9.12
C ALA A 41 -9.56 14.13 10.06
N ILE A 42 -8.87 13.77 11.15
CA ILE A 42 -9.38 12.81 12.15
C ILE A 42 -10.69 13.30 12.75
N LEU A 43 -10.84 14.62 12.98
CA LEU A 43 -12.08 15.20 13.50
C LEU A 43 -13.27 15.10 12.53
N LEU A 44 -13.00 14.89 11.23
CA LEU A 44 -14.03 14.70 10.21
C LEU A 44 -14.49 13.24 10.13
N ILE A 45 -13.85 12.32 10.84
CA ILE A 45 -14.22 10.90 10.86
C ILE A 45 -15.28 10.68 11.92
N ASP A 46 -16.49 10.32 11.49
CA ASP A 46 -17.58 9.94 12.39
C ASP A 46 -17.74 8.42 12.51
N LYS A 47 -18.56 7.99 13.49
CA LYS A 47 -18.80 6.58 13.78
C LYS A 47 -19.55 5.87 12.65
N GLU A 48 -20.39 6.57 11.89
CA GLU A 48 -21.12 5.99 10.78
C GLU A 48 -20.19 5.68 9.61
N MET A 49 -19.27 6.58 9.29
CA MET A 49 -18.20 6.34 8.33
C MET A 49 -17.38 5.09 8.70
N VAL A 50 -17.02 4.96 9.98
CA VAL A 50 -16.31 3.76 10.47
C VAL A 50 -17.16 2.51 10.33
N ARG A 51 -18.46 2.57 10.66
CA ARG A 51 -19.38 1.44 10.48
C ARG A 51 -19.48 1.01 9.01
N ASN A 52 -19.65 1.97 8.10
CA ASN A 52 -19.71 1.72 6.67
C ASN A 52 -18.41 1.10 6.15
N TRP A 53 -17.26 1.56 6.66
CA TRP A 53 -15.96 0.99 6.32
C TRP A 53 -15.81 -0.46 6.83
N VAL A 54 -16.26 -0.75 8.05
CA VAL A 54 -16.28 -2.13 8.60
C VAL A 54 -17.21 -3.04 7.80
N GLU A 55 -18.38 -2.54 7.40
CA GLU A 55 -19.33 -3.28 6.56
C GLU A 55 -18.71 -3.58 5.18
N ASP A 56 -18.05 -2.61 4.55
CA ASP A 56 -17.34 -2.82 3.29
C ASP A 56 -16.21 -3.85 3.41
N LEU A 57 -15.41 -3.78 4.47
CA LEU A 57 -14.35 -4.75 4.77
C LEU A 57 -14.92 -6.16 4.99
N THR A 58 -16.01 -6.28 5.75
CA THR A 58 -16.54 -7.57 6.20
C THR A 58 -17.40 -8.24 5.14
N ILE A 59 -18.24 -7.47 4.44
CA ILE A 59 -19.22 -8.00 3.49
C ILE A 59 -18.70 -7.88 2.07
N ASN A 60 -18.48 -6.65 1.59
CA ASN A 60 -18.22 -6.42 0.17
C ASN A 60 -16.87 -7.00 -0.25
N LYS A 61 -15.80 -6.69 0.48
CA LYS A 61 -14.45 -7.15 0.14
C LYS A 61 -14.31 -8.66 0.33
N THR A 62 -14.84 -9.20 1.41
CA THR A 62 -14.87 -10.65 1.64
C THR A 62 -15.66 -11.37 0.55
N PHE A 63 -16.86 -10.90 0.20
CA PHE A 63 -17.66 -11.51 -0.86
C PHE A 63 -16.98 -11.42 -2.23
N ASN A 64 -16.42 -10.25 -2.57
CA ASN A 64 -15.70 -10.07 -3.82
C ASN A 64 -14.47 -10.98 -3.91
N GLY A 65 -13.69 -11.09 -2.83
CA GLY A 65 -12.55 -12.00 -2.74
C GLY A 65 -12.97 -13.46 -2.89
N LEU A 66 -13.95 -13.92 -2.10
CA LEU A 66 -14.34 -15.33 -2.08
C LEU A 66 -15.10 -15.77 -3.33
N TYR A 67 -15.96 -14.91 -3.89
CA TYR A 67 -16.90 -15.30 -4.94
C TYR A 67 -16.53 -14.76 -6.32
N VAL A 68 -16.26 -13.45 -6.43
CA VAL A 68 -16.02 -12.80 -7.72
C VAL A 68 -14.67 -13.23 -8.30
N GLN A 69 -13.60 -13.26 -7.50
CA GLN A 69 -12.29 -13.74 -7.96
C GLN A 69 -12.37 -15.19 -8.43
N LYS A 70 -13.03 -16.05 -7.65
CA LYS A 70 -13.26 -17.45 -8.01
C LYS A 70 -14.01 -17.60 -9.34
N ALA A 71 -15.11 -16.85 -9.52
CA ALA A 71 -15.91 -16.91 -10.75
C ALA A 71 -15.12 -16.46 -11.99
N ILE A 72 -14.29 -15.42 -11.86
CA ILE A 72 -13.44 -14.91 -12.94
C ILE A 72 -12.36 -15.93 -13.32
N LEU A 73 -11.66 -16.51 -12.34
CA LEU A 73 -10.65 -17.54 -12.57
C LEU A 73 -11.25 -18.79 -13.20
N ALA A 74 -12.43 -19.22 -12.73
CA ALA A 74 -13.16 -20.35 -13.29
C ALA A 74 -13.55 -20.12 -14.76
N SER A 75 -14.11 -18.95 -15.08
CA SER A 75 -14.47 -18.60 -16.46
C SER A 75 -13.25 -18.54 -17.37
N LEU A 76 -12.12 -18.03 -16.87
CA LEU A 76 -10.88 -17.98 -17.64
C LEU A 76 -10.29 -19.38 -17.89
N ALA A 77 -10.36 -20.27 -16.91
CA ALA A 77 -9.94 -21.66 -17.04
C ALA A 77 -10.78 -22.43 -18.06
N GLU A 78 -12.11 -22.26 -18.04
CA GLU A 78 -13.02 -22.86 -19.02
C GLU A 78 -12.68 -22.41 -20.44
N ARG A 79 -12.51 -21.09 -20.66
CA ARG A 79 -12.13 -20.54 -21.97
C ARG A 79 -10.78 -21.04 -22.48
N LYS A 80 -9.86 -21.37 -21.57
CA LYS A 80 -8.52 -21.88 -21.88
C LYS A 80 -8.44 -23.41 -21.92
N GLY A 81 -9.53 -24.12 -21.62
CA GLY A 81 -9.54 -25.58 -21.54
C GLY A 81 -8.58 -26.13 -20.47
N THR A 82 -8.41 -25.42 -19.35
CA THR A 82 -7.50 -25.81 -18.26
C THR A 82 -8.19 -25.73 -16.90
N THR A 83 -7.45 -25.96 -15.81
CA THR A 83 -7.95 -25.89 -14.42
C THR A 83 -7.63 -24.55 -13.77
N TYR A 84 -8.24 -24.26 -12.62
CA TYR A 84 -7.87 -23.12 -11.78
C TYR A 84 -7.73 -23.52 -10.33
N ARG A 85 -6.99 -22.71 -9.56
CA ARG A 85 -6.97 -22.74 -8.09
C ARG A 85 -6.89 -21.33 -7.53
N LEU A 86 -7.37 -21.13 -6.31
CA LEU A 86 -7.13 -19.91 -5.56
C LEU A 86 -5.67 -19.87 -5.05
N ALA A 87 -5.21 -18.67 -4.73
CA ALA A 87 -3.91 -18.47 -4.12
C ALA A 87 -3.90 -18.95 -2.66
N GLU A 88 -2.75 -19.46 -2.22
CA GLU A 88 -2.48 -19.67 -0.80
C GLU A 88 -2.15 -18.32 -0.11
N PRO A 89 -2.23 -18.21 1.23
CA PRO A 89 -1.99 -16.94 1.93
C PRO A 89 -0.66 -16.25 1.58
N ASP A 90 0.43 -17.02 1.45
CA ASP A 90 1.75 -16.50 1.07
C ASP A 90 1.81 -16.00 -0.39
N GLU A 91 0.98 -16.56 -1.26
CA GLU A 91 0.86 -16.15 -2.67
C GLU A 91 -0.03 -14.91 -2.81
N GLU A 92 -1.10 -14.82 -2.02
CA GLU A 92 -1.97 -13.65 -1.95
C GLU A 92 -1.24 -12.42 -1.40
N ALA A 93 -0.37 -12.62 -0.39
CA ALA A 93 0.51 -11.58 0.13
C ALA A 93 1.49 -11.04 -0.94
N ARG A 94 1.77 -11.82 -1.99
CA ARG A 94 2.57 -11.40 -3.16
C ARG A 94 1.72 -10.81 -4.29
N GLY A 95 0.42 -10.59 -4.05
CA GLY A 95 -0.52 -10.01 -5.00
C GLY A 95 -1.07 -11.01 -6.03
N ILE A 96 -0.97 -12.32 -5.79
CA ILE A 96 -1.56 -13.33 -6.67
C ILE A 96 -2.91 -13.72 -6.09
N ASP A 97 -4.00 -13.55 -6.84
CA ASP A 97 -5.35 -13.92 -6.39
C ASP A 97 -5.68 -15.38 -6.76
N GLY A 98 -5.00 -15.94 -7.76
CA GLY A 98 -5.07 -17.37 -8.08
C GLY A 98 -4.36 -17.73 -9.38
N PHE A 99 -4.46 -19.00 -9.76
CA PHE A 99 -3.80 -19.55 -10.94
C PHE A 99 -4.81 -20.14 -11.91
N VAL A 100 -4.54 -19.98 -13.20
CA VAL A 100 -5.22 -20.70 -14.28
C VAL A 100 -4.16 -21.51 -15.02
N GLY A 101 -4.23 -22.83 -14.89
CA GLY A 101 -3.10 -23.73 -15.14
C GLY A 101 -1.91 -23.35 -14.26
N ASN A 102 -0.76 -23.05 -14.88
CA ASN A 102 0.45 -22.58 -14.18
C ASN A 102 0.62 -21.05 -14.21
N THR A 103 -0.33 -20.31 -14.78
CA THR A 103 -0.21 -18.85 -14.92
C THR A 103 -0.87 -18.14 -13.73
N PRO A 104 -0.13 -17.31 -12.96
CA PRO A 104 -0.71 -16.51 -11.89
C PRO A 104 -1.51 -15.33 -12.44
N TYR A 105 -2.61 -14.99 -11.76
CA TYR A 105 -3.49 -13.87 -12.08
C TYR A 105 -3.77 -13.03 -10.84
N SER A 106 -3.91 -11.73 -11.05
CA SER A 106 -4.51 -10.81 -10.08
C SER A 106 -5.76 -10.17 -10.66
N VAL A 107 -6.87 -10.28 -9.92
CA VAL A 107 -8.18 -9.77 -10.30
C VAL A 107 -8.42 -8.48 -9.52
N LYS A 108 -8.39 -7.35 -10.23
CA LYS A 108 -8.65 -6.02 -9.67
C LYS A 108 -9.80 -5.34 -10.42
N PRO A 109 -10.64 -4.54 -9.74
CA PRO A 109 -11.67 -3.76 -10.41
C PRO A 109 -11.01 -2.67 -11.28
N ASP A 110 -11.66 -2.27 -12.37
CA ASP A 110 -11.13 -1.23 -13.26
C ASP A 110 -10.94 0.13 -12.56
N THR A 111 -11.71 0.40 -11.51
CA THR A 111 -11.55 1.60 -10.66
C THR A 111 -10.19 1.67 -9.97
N TYR A 112 -9.48 0.54 -9.83
CA TYR A 112 -8.12 0.50 -9.31
C TYR A 112 -7.14 1.28 -10.20
N LYS A 113 -7.33 1.30 -11.53
CA LYS A 113 -6.48 2.06 -12.45
C LYS A 113 -6.54 3.58 -12.18
N ALA A 114 -7.65 4.07 -11.61
CA ALA A 114 -7.80 5.47 -11.23
C ALA A 114 -7.08 5.82 -9.91
N MET A 115 -6.74 4.83 -9.07
CA MET A 115 -6.01 5.02 -7.80
C MET A 115 -4.49 5.11 -7.96
N GLY A 116 -3.94 4.96 -9.17
CA GLY A 116 -2.50 5.11 -9.46
C GLY A 116 -1.90 6.50 -9.21
N ARG A 117 -2.61 7.40 -8.52
CA ARG A 117 -2.11 8.68 -7.98
C ARG A 117 -1.60 8.58 -6.55
N LEU A 118 -1.88 7.48 -5.85
CA LEU A 118 -1.25 7.15 -4.57
C LEU A 118 -0.13 6.15 -4.87
N SER A 119 0.98 6.67 -5.39
CA SER A 119 2.24 5.93 -5.38
C SER A 119 2.62 5.64 -3.93
N GLU A 120 2.82 4.36 -3.61
CA GLU A 120 3.56 3.91 -2.41
C GLU A 120 4.92 4.60 -2.32
#